data_AF-A0ABD1HVJ6-F1
#
_entry.id   AF-A0ABD1HVJ6-F1
#
_cell.length_a   1.000
_cell.length_b   1.000
_cell.length_c   1.000
_cell.angle_alpha   90.00
_cell.angle_beta   90.00
_cell.angle_gamma   90.00
#
_symmetry.space_group_name_H-M   'P 1'
#
loop_
_entity.id
_entity.type
_entity.pdbx_description
1 polymer ?
#
loop_
_entity_poly.entity_id
_entity_poly.type
_entity_poly.pdbx_seq_one_letter_code
_entity_poly.pdbx_strand_id
1 'polypeptide(L)'
;MDDTNRNLSPKSTATDQIDGDPAVWAAFSQNFRQVQSVLDRNRLLIQQVNDNHQSKVHDNLVKNVSLIQEINGNISKVVSMYSDLSSNFSTVCHQHRAANTNSSDKR
;
A
#
# COMPACT_ATOMS: atom_id res chain seq x y z
N MET A 1 -53.35 27.27 5.59
CA MET A 1 -52.93 25.99 6.17
C MET A 1 -52.56 25.10 5.01
N ASP A 2 -51.28 25.11 4.64
CA ASP A 2 -50.71 24.19 3.64
C ASP A 2 -49.24 24.01 4.02
N ASP A 3 -49.02 23.16 5.02
CA ASP A 3 -47.68 22.68 5.37
C ASP A 3 -47.47 21.38 4.60
N THR A 4 -46.89 21.52 3.41
CA THR A 4 -46.41 20.40 2.60
C THR A 4 -45.33 19.65 3.39
N ASN A 5 -45.76 18.56 4.03
CA ASN A 5 -44.92 17.61 4.74
C ASN A 5 -43.96 16.90 3.76
N ARG A 6 -42.75 17.45 3.57
CA ARG A 6 -41.65 16.75 2.92
C ARG A 6 -41.21 15.59 3.80
N ASN A 7 -41.73 14.41 3.48
CA ASN A 7 -41.17 13.15 3.89
C ASN A 7 -39.75 13.02 3.29
N LEU A 8 -38.76 13.55 4.01
CA LEU A 8 -37.36 13.27 3.79
C LEU A 8 -37.10 11.86 4.32
N SER A 9 -37.28 10.86 3.46
CA SER A 9 -36.71 9.54 3.70
C SER A 9 -35.21 9.71 4.00
N PRO A 10 -34.67 9.01 5.02
CA PRO A 10 -33.24 9.01 5.25
C PRO A 10 -32.62 8.36 4.02
N LYS A 11 -31.98 9.17 3.17
CA LYS A 11 -31.08 8.66 2.15
C LYS A 11 -30.00 7.94 2.93
N SER A 12 -30.14 6.63 3.04
CA SER A 12 -29.10 5.74 3.54
C SER A 12 -27.84 6.10 2.77
N THR A 13 -26.97 6.89 3.41
CA THR A 13 -25.55 6.85 3.10
C THR A 13 -25.16 5.45 3.50
N ALA A 14 -25.35 4.52 2.57
CA ALA A 14 -24.56 3.31 2.53
C ALA A 14 -23.12 3.83 2.49
N THR A 15 -22.53 3.96 3.67
CA THR A 15 -21.16 3.52 3.85
C THR A 15 -21.18 2.10 3.33
N ASP A 16 -20.91 1.93 2.04
CA ASP A 16 -20.49 0.67 1.45
C ASP A 16 -19.29 0.27 2.30
N GLN A 17 -19.58 -0.52 3.33
CA GLN A 17 -18.57 -1.21 4.07
C GLN A 17 -17.90 -2.06 3.01
N ILE A 18 -16.68 -1.67 2.64
CA ILE A 18 -15.73 -2.57 2.03
C ILE A 18 -15.42 -3.57 3.15
N ASP A 19 -16.37 -4.46 3.45
CA ASP A 19 -16.11 -5.71 4.14
C ASP A 19 -15.42 -6.59 3.10
N GLY A 20 -14.22 -6.16 2.74
CA GLY A 20 -13.36 -6.83 1.78
C GLY A 20 -13.00 -8.18 2.36
N ASP A 21 -12.93 -9.19 1.49
CA ASP A 21 -12.51 -10.55 1.85
C ASP A 21 -11.33 -10.49 2.85
N PRO A 22 -11.46 -11.08 4.06
CA PRO A 22 -10.41 -11.09 5.06
C PRO A 22 -9.05 -11.56 4.51
N ALA A 23 -9.04 -12.44 3.50
CA ALA A 23 -7.83 -12.88 2.82
C ALA A 23 -7.15 -11.75 2.04
N VAL A 24 -7.93 -10.87 1.41
CA VAL A 24 -7.44 -9.69 0.71
C VAL A 24 -6.78 -8.74 1.71
N TRP A 25 -7.44 -8.43 2.83
CA TRP A 25 -6.86 -7.58 3.88
C TRP A 25 -5.59 -8.19 4.50
N ALA A 26 -5.54 -9.50 4.71
CA ALA A 26 -4.35 -10.18 5.18
C ALA A 26 -3.16 -10.03 4.21
N ALA A 27 -3.42 -10.13 2.89
CA ALA A 27 -2.40 -9.91 1.87
C ALA A 27 -1.89 -8.46 1.88
N PHE A 28 -2.78 -7.47 2.04
CA PHE A 28 -2.39 -6.06 2.20
C PHE A 28 -1.49 -5.87 3.41
N SER A 29 -1.92 -6.32 4.59
CA SER A 29 -1.14 -6.20 5.82
C SER A 29 0.24 -6.85 5.67
N GLN A 30 0.33 -8.01 5.03
CA GLN A 30 1.61 -8.68 4.81
C GLN A 30 2.52 -7.89 3.85
N ASN A 31 1.99 -7.32 2.77
CA ASN A 31 2.76 -6.47 1.86
C ASN A 31 3.35 -5.25 2.60
N PHE A 32 2.55 -4.58 3.44
CA PHE A 32 3.04 -3.47 4.25
C PHE A 32 4.16 -3.87 5.21
N ARG A 33 4.04 -5.01 5.91
CA ARG A 33 5.09 -5.51 6.79
C ARG A 33 6.39 -5.79 6.05
N GLN A 34 6.29 -6.30 4.83
CA GLN A 34 7.46 -6.52 3.98
C GLN A 34 8.09 -5.20 3.52
N VAL A 35 7.29 -4.19 3.14
CA VAL A 35 7.81 -2.85 2.79
C VAL A 35 8.52 -2.23 3.98
N GLN A 36 7.93 -2.31 5.18
CA GLN A 36 8.54 -1.84 6.42
C GLN A 36 9.90 -2.51 6.66
N SER A 37 9.99 -3.84 6.53
CA SER A 37 11.25 -4.57 6.69
C SER A 37 12.34 -4.10 5.70
N VAL A 38 11.98 -3.80 4.45
CA VAL A 38 12.92 -3.28 3.44
C VAL A 38 13.38 -1.86 3.79
N LEU A 39 12.47 -1.01 4.27
CA LEU A 39 12.81 0.36 4.68
C LEU A 39 13.64 0.41 5.97
N ASP A 40 13.38 -0.50 6.92
CA ASP A 40 14.20 -0.66 8.12
C ASP A 40 15.63 -1.06 7.75
N ARG A 41 15.79 -1.94 6.75
CA ARG A 41 17.11 -2.28 6.20
C ARG A 41 17.80 -1.04 5.59
N ASN A 42 17.08 -0.22 4.83
CA ASN A 42 17.61 1.05 4.30
C ASN A 42 18.08 1.99 5.41
N ARG A 43 17.33 2.08 6.52
CA ARG A 43 17.74 2.90 7.67
C ARG A 43 19.10 2.46 8.22
N LEU A 44 19.32 1.15 8.39
CA LEU A 44 20.59 0.61 8.87
C LEU A 44 21.74 0.84 7.86
N LEU A 45 21.47 0.67 6.57
CA LEU A 45 22.45 0.93 5.50
C LEU A 45 22.88 2.40 5.47
N ILE A 46 21.93 3.33 5.60
CA ILE A 46 22.21 4.76 5.64
C ILE A 46 23.06 5.12 6.86
N GLN A 47 22.77 4.52 8.03
CA GLN A 47 23.60 4.68 9.21
C GLN A 47 25.05 4.22 8.94
N GLN A 48 25.23 3.04 8.34
CA GLN A 48 26.57 2.56 7.98
C GLN A 48 27.29 3.46 6.97
N VAL A 49 26.57 3.99 5.97
CA VAL A 49 27.12 4.96 5.01
C VAL A 49 27.62 6.22 5.72
N ASN A 50 26.86 6.72 6.69
CA ASN A 50 27.22 7.88 7.49
C ASN A 50 28.42 7.60 8.38
N ASP A 51 28.48 6.46 9.05
CA ASP A 51 29.59 6.05 9.91
C ASP A 51 30.89 5.93 9.10
N ASN A 52 30.80 5.29 7.93
CA ASN A 52 31.92 5.21 6.99
C ASN A 52 32.41 6.59 6.56
N HIS A 53 31.49 7.53 6.28
CA HIS A 53 31.83 8.89 5.91
C HIS A 53 32.53 9.65 7.04
N GLN A 54 32.04 9.52 8.27
CA GLN A 54 32.62 10.14 9.46
C GLN A 54 34.01 9.58 9.79
N SER A 55 34.24 8.29 9.53
CA SER A 55 35.54 7.65 9.77
C SER A 55 36.68 8.24 8.93
N LYS A 56 36.36 8.84 7.76
CA LYS A 56 37.33 9.36 6.78
C LYS A 56 38.36 8.33 6.29
N VAL A 57 38.12 7.04 6.53
CA VAL A 57 38.94 5.94 6.03
C VAL A 57 38.56 5.67 4.58
N HIS A 58 39.51 5.77 3.66
CA HIS A 58 39.26 5.62 2.22
C HIS A 58 38.55 4.30 1.89
N ASP A 59 39.02 3.17 2.45
CA ASP A 59 38.43 1.86 2.22
C ASP A 59 36.96 1.77 2.65
N ASN A 60 36.57 2.50 3.70
CA ASN A 60 35.17 2.54 4.14
C ASN A 60 34.31 3.39 3.21
N LEU A 61 34.86 4.47 2.64
CA LEU A 61 34.16 5.26 1.63
C LEU A 61 33.90 4.45 0.35
N VAL A 62 34.84 3.60 -0.06
CA VAL A 62 34.63 2.69 -1.20
C VAL A 62 33.46 1.73 -0.93
N LYS A 63 33.31 1.22 0.29
CA LYS A 63 32.16 0.39 0.69
C LYS A 63 30.82 1.14 0.63
N ASN A 64 30.79 2.48 0.72
CA ASN A 64 29.54 3.22 0.58
C ASN A 64 28.90 3.04 -0.79
N VAL A 65 29.69 2.75 -1.83
CA VAL A 65 29.16 2.49 -3.18
C VAL A 65 28.24 1.26 -3.16
N SER A 66 28.69 0.14 -2.57
CA SER A 66 27.87 -1.07 -2.50
C SER A 66 26.67 -0.91 -1.57
N LEU A 67 26.82 -0.20 -0.44
CA LEU A 67 25.71 0.09 0.47
C LEU A 67 24.63 0.94 -0.21
N ILE A 68 25.01 1.97 -0.98
CA ILE A 68 24.08 2.82 -1.74
C ILE A 68 23.41 2.03 -2.87
N GLN A 69 24.15 1.14 -3.54
CA GLN A 69 23.56 0.23 -4.53
C GLN A 69 22.48 -0.67 -3.90
N GLU A 70 22.73 -1.20 -2.70
CA GLU A 70 21.73 -1.99 -1.95
C GLU A 70 20.50 -1.13 -1.60
N ILE A 71 20.69 0.12 -1.14
CA ILE A 71 19.59 1.07 -0.89
C ILE A 71 18.74 1.27 -2.15
N ASN A 72 19.37 1.51 -3.30
CA ASN A 72 18.67 1.72 -4.56
C ASN A 72 17.90 0.46 -5.02
N GLY A 73 18.48 -0.73 -4.81
CA GLY A 73 17.81 -2.01 -5.05
C GLY A 73 16.58 -2.17 -4.17
N ASN A 74 16.69 -1.84 -2.87
CA ASN A 74 15.58 -1.86 -1.93
C ASN A 74 14.47 -0.88 -2.31
N ILE A 75 14.78 0.32 -2.79
CA ILE A 75 13.77 1.27 -3.30
C ILE A 75 13.06 0.68 -4.52
N SER A 76 13.79 0.09 -5.46
CA SER A 76 13.19 -0.57 -6.63
C SER A 76 12.24 -1.70 -6.22
N LYS A 77 12.59 -2.48 -5.20
CA LYS A 77 11.74 -3.52 -4.61
C LYS A 77 10.49 -2.94 -3.95
N VAL A 78 10.61 -1.83 -3.21
CA VAL A 78 9.44 -1.14 -2.62
C VAL A 78 8.48 -0.68 -3.72
N VAL A 79 9.00 -0.11 -4.80
CA VAL A 79 8.18 0.31 -5.95
C VAL A 79 7.44 -0.88 -6.57
N SER A 80 8.11 -2.02 -6.78
CA SER A 80 7.45 -3.21 -7.34
C SER A 80 6.35 -3.73 -6.41
N MET A 81 6.60 -3.78 -5.11
CA MET A 81 5.62 -4.23 -4.12
C MET A 81 4.37 -3.35 -4.08
N TYR A 82 4.53 -2.02 -4.25
CA TYR A 82 3.39 -1.11 -4.37
C TYR A 82 2.64 -1.27 -5.70
N SER A 83 3.35 -1.55 -6.80
CA SER A 83 2.73 -1.86 -8.08
C SER A 83 1.85 -3.12 -7.97
N ASP A 84 2.38 -4.18 -7.37
CA ASP A 84 1.64 -5.42 -7.13
C ASP A 84 0.41 -5.16 -6.24
N LEU A 85 0.59 -4.38 -5.17
CA LEU A 85 -0.49 -3.99 -4.26
C LEU A 85 -1.61 -3.24 -4.98
N SER A 86 -1.25 -2.26 -5.82
CA SER A 86 -2.21 -1.47 -6.58
C SER A 86 -2.96 -2.31 -7.62
N SER A 87 -2.25 -3.21 -8.32
CA SER A 87 -2.87 -4.11 -9.29
C SER A 87 -3.86 -5.08 -8.63
N ASN A 88 -3.47 -5.65 -7.48
CA ASN A 88 -4.34 -6.52 -6.69
C ASN A 88 -5.58 -5.78 -6.20
N PHE A 89 -5.42 -4.54 -5.70
CA PHE A 89 -6.54 -3.70 -5.30
C PHE A 89 -7.52 -3.44 -6.44
N SER A 90 -7.01 -2.99 -7.60
CA SER A 90 -7.84 -2.74 -8.79
C SER A 90 -8.63 -3.98 -9.19
N THR A 91 -7.99 -5.15 -9.16
CA THR A 91 -8.65 -6.43 -9.48
C THR A 91 -9.81 -6.72 -8.54
N VAL A 92 -9.61 -6.59 -7.22
CA VAL A 92 -10.68 -6.79 -6.22
C VAL A 92 -11.84 -5.81 -6.42
N CYS A 93 -11.55 -4.54 -6.66
CA CYS A 93 -12.59 -3.54 -6.92
C CYS A 93 -13.38 -3.82 -8.20
N HIS A 94 -12.72 -4.25 -9.27
CA HIS A 94 -13.39 -4.62 -10.52
C HIS A 94 -14.29 -5.85 -10.35
N GLN A 95 -13.83 -6.87 -9.61
CA GLN A 95 -14.63 -8.06 -9.29
C GLN A 95 -15.88 -7.70 -8.47
N HIS A 96 -15.76 -6.85 -7.46
CA HIS A 96 -16.91 -6.40 -6.66
C HIS A 96 -17.95 -5.66 -7.51
N ARG A 97 -17.50 -4.81 -8.44
CA ARG A 97 -18.40 -4.12 -9.38
C ARG A 97 -19.15 -5.09 -10.28
N ALA A 98 -18.47 -6.09 -10.85
CA ALA A 98 -19.09 -7.10 -11.70
C ALA A 98 -20.09 -7.99 -10.95
N ALA A 99 -19.83 -8.31 -9.68
CA ALA A 99 -20.76 -9.05 -8.84
C ALA A 99 -22.05 -8.27 -8.57
N ASN A 100 -21.95 -6.94 -8.37
CA ASN A 100 -23.11 -6.09 -8.08
C ASN A 100 -24.01 -5.88 -9.31
N THR A 101 -23.44 -5.77 -10.52
CA THR A 101 -24.23 -5.62 -11.77
C THR A 101 -25.06 -6.85 -12.11
N ASN A 102 -24.58 -8.05 -11.78
CA ASN A 102 -25.30 -9.30 -12.03
C ASN A 102 -26.48 -9.55 -11.07
N SER A 103 -26.53 -8.83 -9.94
CA SER A 103 -27.63 -8.93 -8.96
C SER A 103 -28.86 -8.11 -9.38
N SER A 104 -28.63 -6.99 -10.07
CA SER A 104 -29.67 -6.09 -10.57
C SER A 104 -30.47 -6.61 -11.77
N ASP A 105 -29.96 -7.61 -12.49
CA ASP A 105 -30.61 -8.17 -13.69
C ASP A 105 -31.53 -9.37 -13.38
N LYS A 106 -31.75 -9.65 -12.09
CA LYS A 106 -32.55 -10.80 -11.61
C LYS A 106 -33.79 -10.39 -10.82
N ARG A 107 -34.25 -9.14 -10.94
CA ARG A 107 -35.45 -8.60 -10.30
C ARG A 107 -36.49 -8.13 -11.31
#